data_AF-A0AAV4RVQ0-F1
#
_entry.id   AF-A0AAV4RVQ0-F1
#
_cell.length_a   1.000
_cell.length_b   1.000
_cell.length_c   1.000
_cell.angle_alpha   90.00
_cell.angle_beta   90.00
_cell.angle_gamma   90.00
#
_symmetry.space_group_name_H-M   'P 1'
#
loop_
_entity.id
_entity.type
_entity.pdbx_description
1 polymer ?
#
loop_
_entity_poly.entity_id
_entity_poly.type
_entity_poly.pdbx_seq_one_letter_code
_entity_poly.pdbx_strand_id
1 'polypeptide(L)'
;MKEGNEETLSEWINVKDHFLKHYDSIYERIGLTFDDRLFDSSYSEEIEETYNRLLQKNLLVIEEDGKVKINVAFNGTENIFINREINSIVYKLNRAVCGASHRKKKYNFDTVYYVAPTSEANFFSTVFSLIKELEHDLYNSLHHVKLKNITSFDKKLKNVHAEDIIEQAKTYTKDMLKRDLYLQDDEISEEMAEILSLSSLIINDMTHKRSFDYKFDWKQILNLGERSGAGLQFCHAGLKGLQKDSDFYYKVEIDTSPLLEKEAQHLIKHLSRFDEIVYQSYQTLEPHIILEYLFSFEVYC
;
A
#
# COMPACT_ATOMS: atom_id res chain seq x y z
N MET A 1 28.60 13.42 4.93
CA MET A 1 27.78 12.73 5.97
C MET A 1 28.51 11.57 6.63
N LYS A 2 29.03 10.57 5.91
CA LYS A 2 29.83 9.49 6.52
C LYS A 2 31.12 9.96 7.22
N GLU A 3 31.61 11.15 6.90
CA GLU A 3 32.76 11.80 7.57
C GLU A 3 32.38 12.69 8.78
N GLY A 4 31.11 12.71 9.19
CA GLY A 4 30.75 13.13 10.56
C GLY A 4 30.92 14.61 10.93
N ASN A 5 30.91 15.57 9.99
CA ASN A 5 30.73 16.97 10.42
C ASN A 5 29.31 17.15 11.00
N GLU A 6 29.22 17.52 12.27
CA GLU A 6 27.98 17.75 13.02
C GLU A 6 27.05 18.72 12.30
N GLU A 7 27.61 19.72 11.61
CA GLU A 7 26.85 20.70 10.82
C GLU A 7 26.11 20.04 9.66
N THR A 8 26.80 19.19 8.88
CA THR A 8 26.21 18.46 7.76
C THR A 8 25.17 17.43 8.21
N LEU A 9 25.35 16.83 9.40
CA LEU A 9 24.37 15.91 9.98
C LEU A 9 23.12 16.66 10.45
N SER A 10 23.30 17.82 11.09
CA SER A 10 22.20 18.70 11.52
C SER A 10 21.37 19.19 10.33
N GLU A 11 22.03 19.65 9.27
CA GLU A 11 21.34 20.02 8.02
C GLU A 11 20.56 18.85 7.41
N TRP A 12 21.14 17.65 7.39
CA TRP A 12 20.45 16.46 6.90
C TRP A 12 19.20 16.12 7.71
N ILE A 13 19.29 16.19 9.04
CA ILE A 13 18.14 15.95 9.92
C ILE A 13 17.05 16.97 9.62
N ASN A 14 17.39 18.26 9.52
CA ASN A 14 16.43 19.31 9.20
C ASN A 14 15.74 19.09 7.85
N VAL A 15 16.51 18.74 6.82
CA VAL A 15 15.97 18.44 5.49
C VAL A 15 15.05 17.22 5.54
N LYS A 16 15.48 16.13 6.18
CA LYS A 16 14.69 14.92 6.35
C LYS A 16 13.37 15.22 7.08
N ASP A 17 13.42 15.95 8.18
CA ASP A 17 12.23 16.28 8.98
C ASP A 17 11.26 17.18 8.21
N HIS A 18 11.76 18.09 7.37
CA HIS A 18 10.92 18.88 6.47
C HIS A 18 10.20 18.01 5.43
N PHE A 19 10.91 17.09 4.77
CA PHE A 19 10.30 16.13 3.85
C PHE A 19 9.27 15.24 4.54
N LEU A 20 9.58 14.76 5.75
CA LEU A 20 8.67 13.90 6.50
C LEU A 20 7.38 14.64 6.85
N LYS A 21 7.44 15.89 7.32
CA LYS A 21 6.25 16.70 7.58
C LYS A 21 5.38 16.88 6.33
N HIS A 22 6.01 17.11 5.17
CA HIS A 22 5.30 17.23 3.91
C HIS A 22 4.59 15.91 3.52
N TYR A 23 5.30 14.78 3.57
CA TYR A 23 4.68 13.48 3.27
C TYR A 23 3.58 13.11 4.28
N ASP A 24 3.71 13.50 5.54
CA ASP A 24 2.69 13.25 6.56
C ASP A 24 1.38 13.93 6.23
N SER A 25 1.42 15.19 5.78
CA SER A 25 0.20 15.86 5.33
C SER A 25 -0.46 15.14 4.15
N ILE A 26 0.31 14.49 3.27
CA ILE A 26 -0.25 13.71 2.16
C ILE A 26 -0.83 12.39 2.67
N TYR A 27 -0.12 11.69 3.55
CA TYR A 27 -0.56 10.43 4.14
C TYR A 27 -1.84 10.59 4.97
N GLU A 28 -1.93 11.64 5.78
CA GLU A 28 -3.12 11.97 6.56
C GLU A 28 -4.34 12.21 5.66
N ARG A 29 -4.17 12.91 4.53
CA ARG A 29 -5.26 13.13 3.55
C ARG A 29 -5.84 11.82 3.03
N ILE A 30 -4.99 10.82 2.79
CA ILE A 30 -5.43 9.49 2.33
C ILE A 30 -5.74 8.51 3.47
N GLY A 31 -5.80 9.00 4.72
CA GLY A 31 -6.19 8.22 5.90
C GLY A 31 -5.12 7.23 6.39
N LEU A 32 -3.84 7.48 6.09
CA LEU A 32 -2.72 6.66 6.56
C LEU A 32 -1.99 7.31 7.74
N THR A 33 -1.69 6.49 8.74
CA THR A 33 -0.86 6.85 9.90
C THR A 33 0.24 5.81 10.10
N PHE A 34 1.37 6.21 10.67
CA PHE A 34 2.51 5.32 10.93
C PHE A 34 2.85 5.32 12.41
N ASP A 35 2.92 4.13 13.02
CA ASP A 35 3.35 3.98 14.41
C ASP A 35 4.86 4.21 14.58
N ASP A 36 5.65 3.88 13.56
CA ASP A 36 7.11 3.99 13.59
C ASP A 36 7.69 4.22 12.19
N ARG A 37 8.88 4.82 12.14
CA ARG A 37 9.62 5.11 10.90
C ARG A 37 11.08 4.69 11.03
N LEU A 38 11.41 3.61 10.35
CA LEU A 38 12.77 3.11 10.25
C LEU A 38 13.36 3.40 8.88
N PHE A 39 14.51 4.07 8.89
CA PHE A 39 15.31 4.35 7.70
C PHE A 39 16.58 3.50 7.72
N ASP A 40 17.23 3.35 6.57
CA ASP A 40 18.52 2.66 6.50
C ASP A 40 19.60 3.27 7.42
N SER A 41 19.48 4.56 7.73
CA SER A 41 20.38 5.24 8.67
C SER A 41 20.15 4.83 10.13
N SER A 42 18.96 4.32 10.47
CA SER A 42 18.58 3.94 11.84
C SER A 42 19.38 2.77 12.41
N TYR A 43 19.99 1.94 11.56
CA TYR A 43 20.78 0.77 11.94
C TYR A 43 22.15 0.76 11.24
N SER A 44 22.69 1.96 10.95
CA SER A 44 23.90 2.09 10.14
C SER A 44 25.15 1.45 10.76
N GLU A 45 25.23 1.39 12.09
CA GLU A 45 26.30 0.72 12.84
C GLU A 45 26.26 -0.82 12.66
N GLU A 46 25.06 -1.40 12.55
CA GLU A 46 24.86 -2.85 12.40
C GLU A 46 25.14 -3.35 10.98
N ILE A 47 25.23 -2.45 10.00
CA ILE A 47 25.46 -2.78 8.58
C ILE A 47 26.81 -3.47 8.38
N GLU A 48 27.86 -3.01 9.07
CA GLU A 48 29.21 -3.58 8.93
C GLU A 48 29.29 -4.97 9.56
N GLU A 49 28.65 -5.17 10.72
CA GLU A 49 28.54 -6.49 11.35
C GLU A 49 27.81 -7.48 10.43
N THR A 50 26.68 -7.07 9.86
CA THR A 50 25.91 -7.90 8.92
C THR A 50 26.74 -8.26 7.69
N TYR A 51 27.51 -7.31 7.16
CA TYR A 51 28.41 -7.54 6.02
C TYR A 51 29.46 -8.60 6.34
N ASN A 52 30.10 -8.50 7.50
CA ASN A 52 31.12 -9.44 7.94
C ASN A 52 30.52 -10.85 8.14
N ARG A 53 29.31 -10.97 8.68
CA ARG A 53 28.60 -12.25 8.80
C ARG A 53 28.33 -12.89 7.45
N LEU A 54 27.96 -12.10 6.44
CA LEU A 54 27.73 -12.58 5.06
C LEU A 54 29.02 -13.11 4.42
N LEU A 55 30.15 -12.41 4.61
CA LEU A 55 31.46 -12.86 4.14
C LEU A 55 31.91 -14.15 4.86
N GLN A 56 31.80 -14.20 6.19
CA GLN A 56 32.23 -15.34 7.00
C GLN A 56 31.49 -16.64 6.65
N LYS A 57 30.21 -16.54 6.28
CA LYS A 57 29.41 -17.69 5.83
C LYS A 57 29.56 -18.00 4.33
N ASN A 58 30.48 -17.33 3.62
CA ASN A 58 30.65 -17.45 2.17
C ASN A 58 29.36 -17.21 1.36
N LEU A 59 28.42 -16.43 1.90
CA LEU A 59 27.18 -16.03 1.23
C LEU A 59 27.42 -14.87 0.27
N LEU A 60 28.42 -14.04 0.59
CA LEU A 60 28.96 -13.01 -0.27
C LEU A 60 30.44 -13.31 -0.50
N VAL A 61 30.85 -13.41 -1.77
CA VAL A 61 32.24 -13.67 -2.16
C VAL A 61 32.70 -12.56 -3.10
N ILE A 62 33.82 -11.95 -2.78
CA ILE A 62 34.48 -10.95 -3.63
C ILE A 62 35.56 -11.67 -4.43
N GLU A 63 35.43 -11.66 -5.75
CA GLU A 63 36.38 -12.26 -6.69
C GLU A 63 37.55 -11.29 -6.97
N GLU A 64 38.68 -11.83 -7.44
CA GLU A 64 39.92 -11.07 -7.69
C GLU A 64 39.77 -9.98 -8.75
N ASP A 65 38.83 -10.14 -9.67
CA ASP A 65 38.49 -9.15 -10.71
C ASP A 65 37.52 -8.06 -10.23
N GLY A 66 37.22 -8.04 -8.93
CA GLY A 66 36.26 -7.13 -8.32
C GLY A 66 34.81 -7.51 -8.61
N LYS A 67 34.49 -8.76 -8.99
CA LYS A 67 33.09 -9.19 -9.04
C LYS A 67 32.60 -9.64 -7.68
N VAL A 68 31.30 -9.51 -7.44
CA VAL A 68 30.67 -10.05 -6.23
C VAL A 68 29.71 -11.17 -6.62
N LYS A 69 29.95 -12.34 -6.02
CA LYS A 69 29.10 -13.51 -6.14
C LYS A 69 28.25 -13.65 -4.89
N ILE A 70 26.94 -13.86 -5.09
CA ILE A 70 26.01 -14.18 -4.02
C ILE A 70 25.69 -15.66 -4.08
N ASN A 71 26.10 -16.38 -3.03
CA ASN A 71 26.01 -17.81 -2.94
C ASN A 71 24.76 -18.22 -2.13
N VAL A 72 23.60 -18.07 -2.75
CA VAL A 72 22.32 -18.54 -2.22
C VAL A 72 21.53 -19.26 -3.29
N ALA A 73 20.70 -20.22 -2.88
CA ALA A 73 19.76 -20.87 -3.78
C ALA A 73 18.58 -19.94 -4.08
N PHE A 74 18.27 -19.79 -5.37
CA PHE A 74 17.13 -19.02 -5.87
C PHE A 74 16.28 -19.92 -6.76
N ASN A 75 15.04 -20.24 -6.38
CA ASN A 75 14.12 -21.06 -7.19
C ASN A 75 14.76 -22.36 -7.76
N GLY A 76 15.66 -23.00 -7.03
CA GLY A 76 16.39 -24.21 -7.47
C GLY A 76 17.61 -23.95 -8.37
N THR A 77 17.93 -22.70 -8.71
CA THR A 77 19.20 -22.31 -9.32
C THR A 77 20.19 -21.83 -8.27
N GLU A 78 21.37 -22.43 -8.25
CA GLU A 78 22.48 -22.01 -7.41
C GLU A 78 23.21 -20.82 -8.05
N ASN A 79 23.50 -19.80 -7.23
CA ASN A 79 24.38 -18.65 -7.52
C ASN A 79 23.79 -17.56 -8.43
N ILE A 80 23.69 -16.34 -7.88
CA ILE A 80 23.45 -15.12 -8.67
C ILE A 80 24.77 -14.37 -8.79
N PHE A 81 25.22 -14.16 -10.03
CA PHE A 81 26.38 -13.33 -10.35
C PHE A 81 25.92 -11.89 -10.58
N ILE A 82 26.39 -10.95 -9.76
CA ILE A 82 26.10 -9.53 -9.99
C ILE A 82 27.33 -8.89 -10.60
N ASN A 83 27.31 -8.76 -11.93
CA ASN A 83 28.33 -8.04 -12.69
C ASN A 83 27.95 -6.55 -12.77
N ARG A 84 28.19 -5.80 -11.69
CA ARG A 84 28.09 -4.33 -11.64
C ARG A 84 29.16 -3.79 -10.69
N GLU A 85 29.48 -2.49 -10.79
CA GLU A 85 30.29 -1.80 -9.79
C GLU A 85 29.81 -2.18 -8.38
N ILE A 86 30.74 -2.81 -7.66
CA ILE A 86 30.64 -3.63 -6.43
C ILE A 86 29.74 -3.05 -5.34
N ASN A 87 29.52 -1.75 -5.36
CA ASN A 87 29.19 -0.97 -4.19
C ASN A 87 27.68 -0.81 -4.01
N SER A 88 26.87 -0.61 -5.07
CA SER A 88 25.48 -0.19 -4.87
C SER A 88 24.51 -1.33 -4.52
N ILE A 89 24.57 -2.45 -5.26
CA ILE A 89 23.62 -3.55 -5.06
C ILE A 89 23.95 -4.36 -3.81
N VAL A 90 25.23 -4.68 -3.60
CA VAL A 90 25.69 -5.37 -2.39
C VAL A 90 25.33 -4.56 -1.16
N TYR A 91 25.51 -3.24 -1.21
CA TYR A 91 25.14 -2.36 -0.12
C TYR A 91 23.63 -2.33 0.12
N LYS A 92 22.81 -2.27 -0.94
CA LYS A 92 21.34 -2.35 -0.83
C LYS A 92 20.90 -3.69 -0.22
N LEU A 93 21.49 -4.80 -0.64
CA LEU A 93 21.19 -6.14 -0.10
C LEU A 93 21.59 -6.25 1.37
N ASN A 94 22.81 -5.86 1.70
CA ASN A 94 23.32 -5.92 3.07
C ASN A 94 22.46 -5.07 4.02
N ARG A 95 22.05 -3.87 3.59
CA ARG A 95 21.10 -3.03 4.35
C ARG A 95 19.75 -3.69 4.54
N ALA A 96 19.20 -4.34 3.52
CA ALA A 96 17.91 -5.01 3.61
C ALA A 96 17.95 -6.20 4.57
N VAL A 97 19.02 -7.00 4.52
CA VAL A 97 19.26 -8.10 5.46
C VAL A 97 19.39 -7.57 6.89
N CYS A 98 20.27 -6.58 7.10
CA CYS A 98 20.48 -5.92 8.39
C CYS A 98 19.17 -5.35 8.95
N GLY A 99 18.39 -4.65 8.11
CA GLY A 99 17.13 -4.05 8.50
C GLY A 99 16.05 -5.08 8.87
N ALA A 100 16.06 -6.28 8.27
CA ALA A 100 15.14 -7.34 8.67
C ALA A 100 15.47 -7.86 10.08
N SER A 101 16.74 -8.15 10.35
CA SER A 101 17.21 -8.59 11.66
C SER A 101 17.02 -7.50 12.74
N HIS A 102 17.30 -6.24 12.43
CA HIS A 102 17.05 -5.12 13.34
C HIS A 102 15.56 -5.02 13.72
N ARG A 103 14.65 -5.10 12.74
CA ARG A 103 13.20 -5.09 13.01
C ARG A 103 12.77 -6.28 13.88
N LYS A 104 13.35 -7.48 13.66
CA LYS A 104 13.06 -8.65 14.48
C LYS A 104 13.51 -8.43 15.93
N LYS A 105 14.71 -7.86 16.15
CA LYS A 105 15.18 -7.50 17.50
C LYS A 105 14.30 -6.43 18.15
N LYS A 106 13.91 -5.39 17.41
CA LYS A 106 13.15 -4.24 17.92
C LYS A 106 11.71 -4.59 18.29
N TYR A 107 11.00 -5.31 17.44
CA TYR A 107 9.56 -5.56 17.62
C TYR A 107 9.22 -7.00 18.00
N ASN A 108 10.15 -7.93 17.81
CA ASN A 108 9.90 -9.36 17.97
C ASN A 108 8.62 -9.85 17.25
N PHE A 109 8.38 -9.37 16.03
CA PHE A 109 7.16 -9.67 15.28
C PHE A 109 7.05 -11.17 14.91
N ASP A 110 5.82 -11.66 14.78
CA ASP A 110 5.53 -13.01 14.24
C ASP A 110 5.57 -13.03 12.72
N THR A 111 5.09 -11.96 12.08
CA THR A 111 4.97 -11.82 10.62
C THR A 111 5.30 -10.40 10.19
N VAL A 112 6.00 -10.23 9.05
CA VAL A 112 6.22 -8.93 8.41
C VAL A 112 5.88 -9.01 6.91
N TYR A 113 5.14 -8.00 6.44
CA TYR A 113 4.78 -7.85 5.04
C TYR A 113 5.57 -6.70 4.41
N TYR A 114 6.45 -7.02 3.47
CA TYR A 114 7.11 -6.04 2.62
C TYR A 114 6.21 -5.74 1.42
N VAL A 115 5.56 -4.58 1.43
CA VAL A 115 4.71 -4.12 0.32
C VAL A 115 5.60 -3.38 -0.68
N ALA A 116 5.91 -4.02 -1.82
CA ALA A 116 6.86 -3.49 -2.79
C ALA A 116 6.57 -3.95 -4.22
N PRO A 117 7.06 -3.22 -5.25
CA PRO A 117 6.80 -3.55 -6.64
C PRO A 117 7.26 -4.96 -7.04
N THR A 118 6.54 -5.56 -7.97
CA THR A 118 6.84 -6.88 -8.55
C THR A 118 8.18 -6.89 -9.27
N SER A 119 8.62 -5.73 -9.80
CA SER A 119 9.94 -5.55 -10.40
C SER A 119 11.09 -5.82 -9.42
N GLU A 120 10.85 -5.73 -8.11
CA GLU A 120 11.84 -6.04 -7.06
C GLU A 120 11.72 -7.49 -6.53
N ALA A 121 10.89 -8.36 -7.13
CA ALA A 121 10.71 -9.73 -6.64
C ALA A 121 12.02 -10.53 -6.54
N ASN A 122 12.92 -10.37 -7.52
CA ASN A 122 14.24 -11.03 -7.49
C ASN A 122 15.12 -10.50 -6.35
N PHE A 123 15.03 -9.19 -6.06
CA PHE A 123 15.74 -8.57 -4.95
C PHE A 123 15.26 -9.14 -3.60
N PHE A 124 13.95 -9.13 -3.34
CA PHE A 124 13.39 -9.67 -2.09
C PHE A 124 13.67 -11.15 -1.92
N SER A 125 13.55 -11.95 -2.98
CA SER A 125 13.87 -13.37 -2.90
C SER A 125 15.37 -13.60 -2.63
N THR A 126 16.27 -12.76 -3.14
CA THR A 126 17.70 -12.82 -2.78
C THR A 126 17.91 -12.48 -1.30
N VAL A 127 17.30 -11.39 -0.82
CA VAL A 127 17.38 -10.98 0.59
C VAL A 127 16.85 -12.07 1.53
N PHE A 128 15.69 -12.66 1.22
CA PHE A 128 15.09 -13.70 2.05
C PHE A 128 15.92 -14.98 2.04
N SER A 129 16.50 -15.37 0.91
CA SER A 129 17.44 -16.50 0.87
C SER A 129 18.69 -16.24 1.71
N LEU A 130 19.25 -15.02 1.68
CA LEU A 130 20.38 -14.65 2.56
C LEU A 130 19.99 -14.72 4.03
N ILE A 131 18.81 -14.22 4.39
CA ILE A 131 18.31 -14.30 5.77
C ILE A 131 18.09 -15.75 6.19
N LYS A 132 17.57 -16.61 5.32
CA LYS A 132 17.40 -18.04 5.62
C LYS A 132 18.71 -18.71 6.03
N GLU A 133 19.79 -18.40 5.34
CA GLU A 133 21.12 -18.94 5.65
C GLU A 133 21.76 -18.31 6.90
N LEU A 134 21.44 -17.04 7.21
CA LEU A 134 21.95 -16.35 8.40
C LEU A 134 21.15 -16.69 9.68
N GLU A 135 19.82 -16.63 9.58
CA GLU A 135 18.81 -16.56 10.65
C GLU A 135 17.55 -17.32 10.21
N HIS A 136 17.62 -18.65 10.18
CA HIS A 136 16.56 -19.52 9.62
C HIS A 136 15.16 -19.26 10.21
N ASP A 137 15.06 -18.96 11.50
CA ASP A 137 13.76 -18.72 12.16
C ASP A 137 13.07 -17.44 11.65
N LEU A 138 13.85 -16.43 11.24
CA LEU A 138 13.31 -15.18 10.73
C LEU A 138 12.68 -15.35 9.33
N TYR A 139 13.24 -16.23 8.50
CA TYR A 139 12.83 -16.41 7.10
C TYR A 139 11.33 -16.71 6.95
N ASN A 140 10.78 -17.56 7.82
CA ASN A 140 9.37 -17.98 7.74
C ASN A 140 8.38 -16.83 8.03
N SER A 141 8.84 -15.78 8.70
CA SER A 141 8.04 -14.60 9.03
C SER A 141 8.05 -13.52 7.95
N LEU A 142 8.88 -13.66 6.89
CA LEU A 142 9.06 -12.63 5.88
C LEU A 142 8.18 -12.88 4.66
N HIS A 143 7.34 -11.91 4.31
CA HIS A 143 6.46 -12.01 3.14
C HIS A 143 6.63 -10.82 2.21
N HIS A 144 6.85 -11.08 0.92
CA HIS A 144 6.83 -10.03 -0.11
C HIS A 144 5.43 -9.92 -0.70
N VAL A 145 4.73 -8.83 -0.36
CA VAL A 145 3.46 -8.44 -0.97
C VAL A 145 3.75 -7.66 -2.24
N LYS A 146 3.67 -8.38 -3.36
CA LYS A 146 3.98 -7.86 -4.69
C LYS A 146 2.87 -6.94 -5.19
N LEU A 147 3.24 -5.71 -5.53
CA LEU A 147 2.37 -4.76 -6.24
C LEU A 147 2.82 -4.67 -7.71
N LYS A 148 1.90 -4.63 -8.67
CA LYS A 148 2.27 -4.25 -10.03
C LYS A 148 2.18 -2.73 -10.22
N ASN A 149 2.86 -2.25 -11.25
CA ASN A 149 2.93 -0.83 -11.54
C ASN A 149 1.76 -0.39 -12.42
N ILE A 150 1.34 0.85 -12.28
CA ILE A 150 0.48 1.51 -13.26
C ILE A 150 1.26 1.59 -14.57
N THR A 151 0.84 0.79 -15.56
CA THR A 151 1.63 0.53 -16.78
C THR A 151 1.76 1.73 -17.70
N SER A 152 0.80 2.66 -17.61
CA SER A 152 0.81 3.88 -18.39
C SER A 152 0.09 4.99 -17.64
N PHE A 153 0.90 5.88 -17.07
CA PHE A 153 0.48 7.25 -16.83
C PHE A 153 0.38 7.96 -18.18
N ASP A 154 -0.60 8.85 -18.32
CA ASP A 154 -0.60 9.82 -19.42
C ASP A 154 0.77 10.53 -19.45
N LYS A 155 1.28 10.93 -20.61
CA LYS A 155 2.62 11.56 -20.72
C LYS A 155 2.77 12.77 -19.79
N LYS A 156 1.64 13.44 -19.49
CA LYS A 156 1.54 14.55 -18.54
C LYS A 156 1.74 14.15 -17.08
N LEU A 157 1.51 12.88 -16.72
CA LEU A 157 1.53 12.35 -15.35
C LEU A 157 2.81 11.57 -14.99
N LYS A 158 3.72 11.31 -15.96
CA LYS A 158 4.89 10.45 -15.74
C LYS A 158 5.91 10.94 -14.71
N ASN A 159 5.87 12.22 -14.31
CA ASN A 159 6.77 12.83 -13.33
C ASN A 159 5.99 13.75 -12.35
N VAL A 160 4.73 13.41 -12.08
CA VAL A 160 3.84 14.25 -11.27
C VAL A 160 3.83 13.73 -9.84
N HIS A 161 3.87 14.63 -8.86
CA HIS A 161 3.86 14.26 -7.45
C HIS A 161 2.49 13.70 -7.06
N ALA A 162 2.44 12.86 -6.02
CA ALA A 162 1.18 12.29 -5.54
C ALA A 162 0.14 13.38 -5.18
N GLU A 163 0.61 14.47 -4.58
CA GLU A 163 -0.23 15.63 -4.26
C GLU A 163 -0.86 16.25 -5.51
N ASP A 164 -0.07 16.48 -6.57
CA ASP A 164 -0.58 17.02 -7.83
C ASP A 164 -1.63 16.10 -8.47
N ILE A 165 -1.52 14.77 -8.31
CA ILE A 165 -2.53 13.80 -8.78
C ILE A 165 -3.82 13.97 -7.97
N ILE A 166 -3.72 14.13 -6.65
CA ILE A 166 -4.88 14.34 -5.77
C ILE A 166 -5.59 15.65 -6.14
N GLU A 167 -4.84 16.75 -6.31
CA GLU A 167 -5.42 18.05 -6.69
C GLU A 167 -6.07 18.03 -8.07
N GLN A 168 -5.45 17.34 -9.02
CA GLN A 168 -6.06 17.11 -10.34
C GLN A 168 -7.35 16.29 -10.20
N ALA A 169 -7.31 15.17 -9.46
CA ALA A 169 -8.47 14.32 -9.26
C ALA A 169 -9.65 15.10 -8.66
N LYS A 170 -9.37 15.97 -7.69
CA LYS A 170 -10.35 16.88 -7.10
C LYS A 170 -10.95 17.85 -8.11
N THR A 171 -10.11 18.46 -8.93
CA THR A 171 -10.55 19.37 -10.01
C THR A 171 -11.46 18.64 -11.00
N TYR A 172 -11.04 17.48 -11.50
CA TYR A 172 -11.84 16.65 -12.40
C TYR A 172 -13.15 16.18 -11.76
N THR A 173 -13.14 15.89 -10.45
CA THR A 173 -14.34 15.50 -9.70
C THR A 173 -15.35 16.64 -9.65
N LYS A 174 -14.91 17.88 -9.37
CA LYS A 174 -15.80 19.06 -9.41
C LYS A 174 -16.42 19.25 -10.79
N ASP A 175 -15.61 19.15 -11.84
CA ASP A 175 -16.10 19.28 -13.23
C ASP A 175 -17.10 18.17 -13.59
N MET A 176 -16.84 16.93 -13.16
CA MET A 176 -17.75 15.80 -13.32
C MET A 176 -19.08 16.04 -12.59
N LEU A 177 -19.06 16.51 -11.34
CA LEU A 177 -20.28 16.81 -10.57
C LEU A 177 -21.14 17.89 -11.23
N LYS A 178 -20.52 18.97 -11.72
CA LYS A 178 -21.24 20.02 -12.47
C LYS A 178 -21.84 19.50 -13.77
N ARG A 179 -21.09 18.66 -14.49
CA ARG A 179 -21.51 18.15 -15.80
C ARG A 179 -22.61 17.10 -15.70
N ASP A 180 -22.45 16.16 -14.79
CA ASP A 180 -23.26 14.93 -14.76
C ASP A 180 -24.44 15.03 -13.77
N LEU A 181 -24.33 15.87 -12.73
CA LEU A 181 -25.39 16.10 -11.74
C LEU A 181 -25.95 17.54 -11.77
N TYR A 182 -25.43 18.41 -12.63
CA TYR A 182 -25.88 19.81 -12.78
C TYR A 182 -25.76 20.66 -11.51
N LEU A 183 -24.91 20.25 -10.57
CA LEU A 183 -24.63 21.01 -9.34
C LEU A 183 -23.95 22.35 -9.65
N GLN A 184 -24.33 23.39 -8.91
CA GLN A 184 -23.70 24.69 -8.93
C GLN A 184 -22.42 24.71 -8.09
N ASP A 185 -21.57 25.73 -8.29
CA ASP A 185 -20.29 25.87 -7.57
C ASP A 185 -20.45 25.96 -6.05
N ASP A 186 -21.53 26.59 -5.58
CA ASP A 186 -21.84 26.73 -4.15
C ASP A 186 -22.41 25.46 -3.51
N GLU A 187 -22.86 24.50 -4.31
CA GLU A 187 -23.33 23.19 -3.85
C GLU A 187 -22.19 22.17 -3.69
N ILE A 188 -21.04 22.41 -4.34
CA ILE A 188 -19.89 21.51 -4.32
C ILE A 188 -18.87 21.99 -3.29
N SER A 189 -18.93 21.42 -2.08
CA SER A 189 -17.95 21.74 -1.05
C SER A 189 -16.57 21.15 -1.37
N GLU A 190 -15.51 21.80 -0.86
CA GLU A 190 -14.14 21.29 -0.98
C GLU A 190 -13.97 19.91 -0.35
N GLU A 191 -14.66 19.65 0.76
CA GLU A 191 -14.64 18.36 1.46
C GLU A 191 -15.32 17.26 0.63
N MET A 192 -16.47 17.54 0.03
CA MET A 192 -17.16 16.58 -0.85
C MET A 192 -16.28 16.20 -2.05
N ALA A 193 -15.65 17.19 -2.69
CA ALA A 193 -14.76 16.94 -3.81
C ALA A 193 -13.50 16.14 -3.38
N GLU A 194 -12.96 16.41 -2.19
CA GLU A 194 -11.84 15.65 -1.62
C GLU A 194 -12.22 14.18 -1.40
N ILE A 195 -13.32 13.92 -0.68
CA ILE A 195 -13.79 12.56 -0.36
C ILE A 195 -14.07 11.77 -1.64
N LEU A 196 -14.80 12.35 -2.60
CA LEU A 196 -15.15 11.67 -3.85
C LEU A 196 -13.93 11.40 -4.73
N SER A 197 -12.99 12.34 -4.82
CA SER A 197 -11.78 12.14 -5.62
C SER A 197 -10.83 11.10 -5.02
N LEU A 198 -10.60 11.14 -3.71
CA LEU A 198 -9.75 10.18 -3.01
C LEU A 198 -10.35 8.78 -3.00
N SER A 199 -11.65 8.65 -2.68
CA SER A 199 -12.33 7.36 -2.75
C SER A 199 -12.25 6.77 -4.14
N SER A 200 -12.47 7.57 -5.19
CA SER A 200 -12.36 7.11 -6.58
C SER A 200 -10.94 6.61 -6.93
N LEU A 201 -9.90 7.34 -6.53
CA LEU A 201 -8.50 6.92 -6.75
C LEU A 201 -8.18 5.60 -6.03
N ILE A 202 -8.49 5.52 -4.73
CA ILE A 202 -8.17 4.35 -3.88
C ILE A 202 -8.96 3.13 -4.35
N ILE A 203 -10.26 3.28 -4.57
CA ILE A 203 -11.13 2.19 -5.00
C ILE A 203 -10.70 1.68 -6.37
N ASN A 204 -10.36 2.56 -7.31
CA ASN A 204 -9.88 2.12 -8.62
C ASN A 204 -8.59 1.28 -8.51
N ASP A 205 -7.61 1.70 -7.71
CA ASP A 205 -6.37 0.94 -7.50
C ASP A 205 -6.65 -0.42 -6.84
N MET A 206 -7.55 -0.45 -5.86
CA MET A 206 -7.89 -1.65 -5.11
C MET A 206 -8.88 -2.59 -5.81
N THR A 207 -9.56 -2.15 -6.89
CA THR A 207 -10.60 -2.94 -7.58
C THR A 207 -10.01 -4.15 -8.31
N HIS A 208 -8.74 -4.08 -8.65
CA HIS A 208 -8.06 -5.17 -9.34
C HIS A 208 -7.19 -5.98 -8.38
N LYS A 209 -6.90 -7.22 -8.76
CA LYS A 209 -5.84 -8.00 -8.09
C LYS A 209 -4.55 -7.21 -8.08
N ARG A 210 -3.76 -7.29 -7.00
CA ARG A 210 -2.46 -6.60 -6.92
C ARG A 210 -1.49 -6.94 -8.07
N SER A 211 -1.69 -8.10 -8.70
CA SER A 211 -0.92 -8.58 -9.85
C SER A 211 -1.39 -8.03 -11.21
N PHE A 212 -2.48 -7.26 -11.24
CA PHE A 212 -3.08 -6.76 -12.46
C PHE A 212 -2.47 -5.43 -12.86
N ASP A 213 -2.24 -5.28 -14.16
CA ASP A 213 -1.71 -4.07 -14.76
C ASP A 213 -2.88 -3.26 -15.34
N TYR A 214 -3.02 -1.99 -14.95
CA TYR A 214 -4.03 -1.11 -15.53
C TYR A 214 -3.41 0.17 -16.11
N LYS A 215 -4.16 0.78 -17.03
CA LYS A 215 -3.84 2.08 -17.63
C LYS A 215 -4.59 3.16 -16.84
N PHE A 216 -3.88 4.23 -16.49
CA PHE A 216 -4.50 5.35 -15.80
C PHE A 216 -5.42 6.13 -16.75
N ASP A 217 -6.69 6.26 -16.38
CA ASP A 217 -7.70 6.99 -17.16
C ASP A 217 -8.65 7.74 -16.22
N TRP A 218 -8.66 9.07 -16.31
CA TRP A 218 -9.49 9.91 -15.44
C TRP A 218 -10.98 9.62 -15.55
N LYS A 219 -11.47 9.32 -16.76
CA LYS A 219 -12.91 9.08 -16.98
C LYS A 219 -13.32 7.73 -16.39
N GLN A 220 -12.44 6.74 -16.42
CA GLN A 220 -12.68 5.45 -15.78
C GLN A 220 -12.59 5.56 -14.26
N ILE A 221 -11.59 6.27 -13.73
CA ILE A 221 -11.38 6.41 -12.29
C ILE A 221 -12.49 7.26 -11.66
N LEU A 222 -12.76 8.43 -12.23
CA LEU A 222 -13.70 9.43 -11.73
C LEU A 222 -15.04 9.28 -12.46
N ASN A 223 -15.75 8.20 -12.15
CA ASN A 223 -17.08 7.96 -12.69
C ASN A 223 -18.09 7.83 -11.54
N LEU A 224 -19.35 8.20 -11.80
CA LEU A 224 -20.45 8.11 -10.85
C LEU A 224 -21.28 6.82 -10.98
N GLY A 225 -20.84 5.92 -11.85
CA GLY A 225 -21.57 4.69 -12.15
C GLY A 225 -21.41 3.65 -11.04
N GLU A 226 -22.08 2.52 -11.24
CA GLU A 226 -21.88 1.32 -10.42
C GLU A 226 -20.42 0.89 -10.45
N ARG A 227 -19.98 0.28 -9.35
CA ARG A 227 -18.63 -0.26 -9.20
C ARG A 227 -17.54 0.82 -9.27
N SER A 228 -17.79 1.95 -8.63
CA SER A 228 -16.87 3.10 -8.58
C SER A 228 -16.72 3.63 -7.15
N GLY A 229 -15.64 4.38 -6.89
CA GLY A 229 -15.46 4.98 -5.57
C GLY A 229 -16.53 6.02 -5.24
N ALA A 230 -16.93 6.83 -6.22
CA ALA A 230 -18.03 7.78 -6.05
C ALA A 230 -19.39 7.08 -5.87
N GLY A 231 -19.62 5.97 -6.58
CA GLY A 231 -20.82 5.12 -6.41
C GLY A 231 -20.98 4.62 -4.97
N LEU A 232 -19.90 4.08 -4.39
CA LEU A 232 -19.89 3.64 -2.99
C LEU A 232 -20.18 4.80 -2.02
N GLN A 233 -19.64 6.00 -2.27
CA GLN A 233 -19.91 7.17 -1.45
C GLN A 233 -21.36 7.66 -1.58
N PHE A 234 -21.95 7.60 -2.77
CA PHE A 234 -23.35 7.94 -2.95
C PHE A 234 -24.29 6.94 -2.27
N CYS A 235 -24.01 5.65 -2.38
CA CYS A 235 -24.74 4.61 -1.65
C CYS A 235 -24.67 4.87 -0.12
N HIS A 236 -23.47 5.16 0.41
CA HIS A 236 -23.32 5.52 1.82
C HIS A 236 -24.09 6.80 2.19
N ALA A 237 -24.03 7.85 1.37
CA ALA A 237 -24.75 9.11 1.60
C ALA A 237 -26.28 8.91 1.57
N GLY A 238 -26.80 8.10 0.65
CA GLY A 238 -28.21 7.74 0.57
C GLY A 238 -28.71 7.02 1.83
N LEU A 239 -27.96 6.01 2.28
CA LEU A 239 -28.26 5.30 3.54
C LEU A 239 -28.20 6.23 4.75
N LYS A 240 -27.23 7.16 4.79
CA LYS A 240 -27.16 8.19 5.84
C LYS A 240 -28.34 9.15 5.81
N GLY A 241 -28.83 9.51 4.63
CA GLY A 241 -30.05 10.30 4.46
C GLY A 241 -31.25 9.59 5.07
N LEU A 242 -31.48 8.31 4.71
CA LEU A 242 -32.56 7.49 5.27
C LEU A 242 -32.48 7.37 6.81
N GLN A 243 -31.27 7.24 7.34
CA GLN A 243 -31.04 7.23 8.79
C GLN A 243 -31.43 8.57 9.44
N LYS A 244 -31.15 9.71 8.79
CA LYS A 244 -31.44 11.05 9.32
C LYS A 244 -32.93 11.38 9.27
N ASP A 245 -33.62 10.90 8.24
CA ASP A 245 -35.06 11.13 8.02
C ASP A 245 -35.94 10.21 8.88
N SER A 246 -35.34 9.26 9.60
CA SER A 246 -36.02 8.40 10.55
C SER A 246 -35.68 8.77 11.99
N ASP A 247 -36.66 8.67 12.89
CA ASP A 247 -36.43 8.67 14.34
C ASP A 247 -35.79 7.33 14.74
N PHE A 248 -34.60 7.05 14.22
CA PHE A 248 -33.88 5.80 14.40
C PHE A 248 -33.29 5.74 15.81
N TYR A 249 -34.07 5.23 16.75
CA TYR A 249 -33.57 4.85 18.05
C TYR A 249 -32.79 3.53 17.90
N TYR A 250 -31.52 3.50 18.31
CA TYR A 250 -30.80 2.25 18.56
C TYR A 250 -31.49 1.49 19.69
N LYS A 251 -32.60 0.81 19.39
CA LYS A 251 -33.28 -0.09 20.30
C LYS A 251 -32.50 -1.40 20.29
N VAL A 252 -32.19 -1.88 21.49
CA VAL A 252 -31.49 -3.17 21.70
C VAL A 252 -32.38 -4.36 21.29
N GLU A 253 -33.71 -4.15 21.24
CA GLU A 253 -34.70 -5.15 20.81
C GLU A 253 -35.45 -4.64 19.57
N ILE A 254 -35.03 -5.11 18.40
CA ILE A 254 -35.71 -4.89 17.12
C ILE A 254 -36.47 -6.17 16.77
N ASP A 255 -37.78 -6.06 16.54
CA ASP A 255 -38.56 -7.18 16.01
C ASP A 255 -38.18 -7.40 14.54
N THR A 256 -37.47 -8.49 14.26
CA THR A 256 -37.04 -8.88 12.91
C THR A 256 -38.05 -9.80 12.21
N SER A 257 -39.12 -10.21 12.90
CA SER A 257 -40.17 -11.06 12.31
C SER A 257 -40.83 -10.49 11.04
N PRO A 258 -40.92 -9.16 10.82
CA PRO A 258 -41.50 -8.61 9.61
C PRO A 258 -40.60 -8.70 8.36
N LEU A 259 -39.30 -8.98 8.51
CA LEU A 259 -38.32 -8.98 7.40
C LEU A 259 -38.43 -10.24 6.54
N LEU A 260 -39.59 -10.48 5.92
CA LEU A 260 -39.89 -11.71 5.17
C LEU A 260 -39.70 -11.56 3.65
N GLU A 261 -39.54 -10.33 3.17
CA GLU A 261 -39.30 -10.02 1.77
C GLU A 261 -38.00 -10.66 1.28
N LYS A 262 -37.98 -11.08 0.00
CA LYS A 262 -36.81 -11.75 -0.58
C LYS A 262 -35.58 -10.84 -0.55
N GLU A 263 -35.79 -9.56 -0.82
CA GLU A 263 -34.79 -8.50 -0.84
C GLU A 263 -34.18 -8.31 0.55
N ALA A 264 -35.01 -8.23 1.59
CA ALA A 264 -34.55 -8.16 2.99
C ALA A 264 -33.75 -9.41 3.39
N GLN A 265 -34.24 -10.59 3.03
CA GLN A 265 -33.55 -11.87 3.29
C GLN A 265 -32.20 -11.97 2.55
N HIS A 266 -32.12 -11.47 1.32
CA HIS A 266 -30.87 -11.42 0.56
C HIS A 266 -29.87 -10.44 1.19
N LEU A 267 -30.34 -9.26 1.61
CA LEU A 267 -29.52 -8.27 2.30
C LEU A 267 -28.96 -8.80 3.63
N ILE A 268 -29.79 -9.46 4.46
CA ILE A 268 -29.36 -10.07 5.72
C ILE A 268 -28.26 -11.10 5.47
N LYS A 269 -28.46 -12.00 4.48
CA LYS A 269 -27.45 -13.00 4.10
C LYS A 269 -26.17 -12.34 3.62
N HIS A 270 -26.29 -11.30 2.80
CA HIS A 270 -25.14 -10.55 2.32
C HIS A 270 -24.34 -9.96 3.49
N LEU A 271 -25.00 -9.21 4.39
CA LEU A 271 -24.38 -8.62 5.58
C LEU A 271 -23.70 -9.66 6.49
N SER A 272 -24.30 -10.84 6.65
CA SER A 272 -23.74 -11.92 7.48
C SER A 272 -22.41 -12.50 6.97
N ARG A 273 -22.04 -12.21 5.71
CA ARG A 273 -20.81 -12.72 5.09
C ARG A 273 -19.62 -11.77 5.23
N PHE A 274 -19.81 -10.57 5.80
CA PHE A 274 -18.72 -9.59 5.86
C PHE A 274 -17.45 -10.15 6.54
N ASP A 275 -17.60 -10.87 7.66
CA ASP A 275 -16.46 -11.47 8.37
C ASP A 275 -15.72 -12.52 7.53
N GLU A 276 -16.46 -13.32 6.74
CA GLU A 276 -15.89 -14.29 5.80
C GLU A 276 -15.04 -13.57 4.74
N ILE A 277 -15.56 -12.48 4.18
CA ILE A 277 -14.89 -11.67 3.15
C ILE A 277 -13.63 -11.00 3.71
N VAL A 278 -13.69 -10.43 4.91
CA VAL A 278 -12.53 -9.84 5.57
C VAL A 278 -11.45 -10.90 5.81
N TYR A 279 -11.83 -12.07 6.31
CA TYR A 279 -10.90 -13.18 6.52
C TYR A 279 -10.26 -13.67 5.20
N GLN A 280 -11.07 -13.80 4.14
CA GLN A 280 -10.58 -14.18 2.82
C GLN A 280 -9.59 -13.14 2.24
N SER A 281 -9.92 -11.85 2.39
CA SER A 281 -9.03 -10.75 2.00
C SER A 281 -7.72 -10.79 2.77
N TYR A 282 -7.76 -11.07 4.07
CA TYR A 282 -6.55 -11.24 4.90
C TYR A 282 -5.69 -12.43 4.43
N GLN A 283 -6.29 -13.60 4.20
CA GLN A 283 -5.55 -14.81 3.79
C GLN A 283 -4.84 -14.64 2.43
N THR A 284 -5.48 -13.91 1.51
CA THR A 284 -4.95 -13.68 0.15
C THR A 284 -4.17 -12.36 0.02
N LEU A 285 -4.29 -11.52 1.05
CA LEU A 285 -3.81 -10.14 1.13
C LEU A 285 -4.39 -9.23 0.04
N GLU A 286 -5.55 -9.59 -0.53
CA GLU A 286 -6.17 -8.97 -1.72
C GLU A 286 -7.36 -8.05 -1.36
N PRO A 287 -7.19 -6.71 -1.37
CA PRO A 287 -8.26 -5.77 -1.04
C PRO A 287 -9.46 -5.84 -1.99
N HIS A 288 -9.26 -6.22 -3.26
CA HIS A 288 -10.34 -6.31 -4.25
C HIS A 288 -11.47 -7.24 -3.82
N ILE A 289 -11.20 -8.21 -2.94
CA ILE A 289 -12.22 -9.14 -2.41
C ILE A 289 -13.25 -8.38 -1.56
N ILE A 290 -12.79 -7.42 -0.75
CA ILE A 290 -13.68 -6.54 0.02
C ILE A 290 -14.46 -5.64 -0.93
N LEU A 291 -13.83 -5.13 -1.99
CA LEU A 291 -14.52 -4.27 -2.93
C LEU A 291 -15.58 -5.00 -3.75
N GLU A 292 -15.34 -6.24 -4.19
CA GLU A 292 -16.39 -7.03 -4.85
C GLU A 292 -17.60 -7.25 -3.95
N TYR A 293 -17.38 -7.47 -2.65
CA TYR A 293 -18.45 -7.51 -1.67
C TYR A 293 -19.20 -6.18 -1.60
N LEU A 294 -18.50 -5.05 -1.42
CA LEU A 294 -19.12 -3.72 -1.35
C LEU A 294 -19.85 -3.33 -2.64
N PHE A 295 -19.34 -3.70 -3.81
CA PHE A 295 -20.01 -3.45 -5.08
C PHE A 295 -21.27 -4.31 -5.25
N SER A 296 -21.28 -5.54 -4.77
CA SER A 296 -22.51 -6.33 -4.75
C SER A 296 -23.55 -5.80 -3.75
N PHE A 297 -23.14 -4.94 -2.81
CA PHE A 297 -24.03 -4.22 -1.91
C PHE A 297 -24.67 -2.98 -2.56
N GLU A 298 -24.01 -2.32 -3.53
CA GLU A 298 -24.58 -1.14 -4.22
C GLU A 298 -25.94 -1.40 -4.86
N VAL A 299 -26.25 -2.66 -5.20
CA VAL A 299 -27.56 -3.09 -5.73
C VAL A 299 -28.73 -2.76 -4.79
N TYR A 300 -28.46 -2.51 -3.50
CA TYR A 300 -29.47 -2.23 -2.48
C TYR A 300 -29.66 -0.73 -2.14
N CYS A 301 -28.97 0.21 -2.81
CA CYS A 301 -28.89 1.63 -2.42
C CYS A 301 -29.73 2.64 -3.25
#